data_AF-A0A661B3R0-F1
#
_entry.id   AF-A0A661B3R0-F1
#
_cell.length_a   1.000
_cell.length_b   1.000
_cell.length_c   1.000
_cell.angle_alpha   90.00
_cell.angle_beta   90.00
_cell.angle_gamma   90.00
#
_symmetry.space_group_name_H-M   'P 1'
#
loop_
_entity.id
_entity.type
_entity.pdbx_description
1 polymer ?
#
loop_
_entity_poly.entity_id
_entity_poly.type
_entity_poly.pdbx_seq_one_letter_code
_entity_poly.pdbx_strand_id
1 'polypeptide(L)'
;MNQLIIYISGISLCALVGIFIQMFLKVVFGYSSPKISVWIGILERMVIFIVIVLSGNFSIVGWVLGAKSVARFARGKNESEVEVYFVGTLISLLFGLSIAIAARAMMEN
;
A
#
# COMPACT_ATOMS: atom_id res chain seq x y z
N MET A 1 11.82 -15.50 -18.67
CA MET A 1 10.98 -16.23 -17.68
C MET A 1 11.00 -15.56 -16.30
N ASN A 2 12.13 -15.03 -15.81
CA ASN A 2 12.22 -14.32 -14.51
C ASN A 2 11.29 -13.09 -14.38
N GLN A 3 11.22 -12.25 -15.40
CA GLN A 3 10.50 -10.97 -15.31
C GLN A 3 8.99 -11.15 -14.99
N LEU A 4 8.32 -12.08 -15.67
CA LEU A 4 6.90 -12.39 -15.43
C LEU A 4 6.67 -12.91 -14.00
N ILE A 5 7.58 -13.72 -13.49
CA ILE A 5 7.51 -14.27 -12.12
C ILE A 5 7.66 -13.16 -11.08
N ILE A 6 8.57 -12.21 -11.30
CA ILE A 6 8.76 -11.05 -10.41
C ILE A 6 7.49 -10.19 -10.37
N TYR A 7 6.86 -9.92 -11.51
CA TYR A 7 5.59 -9.18 -11.54
C TYR A 7 4.47 -9.90 -10.80
N ILE A 8 4.25 -11.19 -11.10
CA ILE A 8 3.16 -11.97 -10.49
C ILE A 8 3.37 -12.11 -8.98
N SER A 9 4.60 -12.42 -8.55
CA SER A 9 4.93 -12.57 -7.12
C SER A 9 4.80 -11.26 -6.36
N GLY A 10 5.28 -10.14 -6.92
CA GLY A 10 5.16 -8.83 -6.30
C GLY A 10 3.71 -8.35 -6.17
N ILE A 11 2.89 -8.54 -7.20
CA ILE A 11 1.45 -8.21 -7.15
C ILE A 11 0.74 -9.07 -6.09
N SER A 12 1.03 -10.37 -6.02
CA SER A 12 0.48 -11.26 -5.00
C SER A 12 0.87 -10.83 -3.59
N LEU A 13 2.15 -10.50 -3.36
CA LEU A 13 2.66 -10.04 -2.07
C LEU A 13 2.00 -8.70 -1.64
N CYS A 14 1.84 -7.76 -2.57
CA CYS A 14 1.14 -6.50 -2.34
C CYS A 14 -0.32 -6.70 -1.90
N ALA A 15 -1.00 -7.73 -2.41
CA ALA A 15 -2.35 -8.08 -1.99
C ALA A 15 -2.36 -8.70 -0.57
N LEU A 16 -1.43 -9.62 -0.29
CA LEU A 16 -1.28 -10.26 1.03
C LEU A 16 -0.99 -9.25 2.13
N VAL A 17 -0.07 -8.30 1.88
CA VAL A 17 0.21 -7.19 2.80
C VAL A 17 -1.07 -6.42 3.10
N GLY A 18 -1.95 -6.21 2.12
CA GLY A 18 -3.21 -5.50 2.33
C GLY A 18 -4.17 -6.14 3.32
N ILE A 19 -4.25 -7.46 3.28
CA ILE A 19 -5.06 -8.25 4.20
C ILE A 19 -4.38 -8.25 5.58
N PHE A 20 -3.06 -8.43 5.61
CA PHE A 20 -2.27 -8.41 6.84
C PHE A 20 -2.40 -7.09 7.60
N ILE A 21 -2.28 -5.95 6.93
CA ILE A 21 -2.39 -4.63 7.57
C ILE A 21 -3.75 -4.44 8.23
N GLN A 22 -4.84 -4.87 7.61
CA GLN A 22 -6.15 -4.79 8.27
C GLN A 22 -6.28 -5.70 9.46
N MET A 23 -5.76 -6.92 9.36
CA MET A 23 -5.76 -7.83 10.48
C MET A 23 -4.97 -7.23 11.64
N PHE A 24 -3.81 -6.64 11.36
CA PHE A 24 -2.99 -5.92 12.33
C PHE A 24 -3.74 -4.74 12.95
N LEU A 25 -4.35 -3.86 12.15
CA LEU A 25 -5.11 -2.72 12.67
C LEU A 25 -6.29 -3.14 13.54
N LYS A 26 -6.99 -4.21 13.15
CA LYS A 26 -8.11 -4.75 13.92
C LYS A 26 -7.64 -5.33 15.26
N VAL A 27 -6.52 -6.05 15.27
CA VAL A 27 -5.97 -6.69 16.48
C VAL A 27 -5.36 -5.67 17.43
N VAL A 28 -4.59 -4.71 16.92
CA VAL A 28 -3.82 -3.77 17.75
C VAL A 28 -4.66 -2.57 18.19
N PHE A 29 -5.49 -2.04 17.30
CA PHE A 29 -6.23 -0.79 17.54
C PHE A 29 -7.75 -0.97 17.61
N GLY A 30 -8.27 -2.20 17.44
CA GLY A 30 -9.71 -2.45 17.38
C GLY A 30 -10.40 -1.80 16.17
N TYR A 31 -9.63 -1.32 15.19
CA TYR A 31 -10.15 -0.54 14.07
C TYR A 31 -10.66 -1.46 12.96
N SER A 32 -11.91 -1.26 12.55
CA SER A 32 -12.54 -2.00 11.45
C SER A 32 -12.86 -1.06 10.29
N SER A 33 -12.03 -1.09 9.25
CA SER A 33 -12.29 -0.32 8.03
C SER A 33 -13.44 -0.93 7.21
N PRO A 34 -14.19 -0.11 6.44
CA PRO A 34 -15.10 -0.62 5.43
C PRO A 34 -14.39 -1.55 4.43
N LYS A 35 -15.07 -2.60 3.97
CA LYS A 35 -14.52 -3.55 2.98
C LYS A 35 -13.98 -2.86 1.73
N ILE A 36 -14.56 -1.74 1.31
CA ILE A 36 -14.08 -1.00 0.13
C ILE A 36 -12.72 -0.33 0.35
N SER A 37 -12.41 0.09 1.59
CA SER A 37 -11.13 0.74 1.93
C SER A 37 -9.94 -0.21 1.80
N VAL A 38 -10.19 -1.50 1.98
CA VAL A 38 -9.26 -2.61 1.75
C VAL A 38 -8.80 -2.62 0.30
N TRP A 39 -9.77 -2.65 -0.61
CA TRP A 39 -9.55 -2.74 -2.04
C TRP A 39 -8.81 -1.51 -2.54
N ILE A 40 -9.19 -0.32 -2.07
CA ILE A 40 -8.46 0.92 -2.35
C ILE A 40 -6.98 0.78 -1.97
N GLY A 41 -6.68 0.31 -0.75
CA GLY A 41 -5.30 0.10 -0.33
C GLY A 41 -4.53 -0.92 -1.18
N ILE A 42 -5.18 -1.98 -1.64
CA ILE A 42 -4.56 -2.99 -2.52
C ILE A 42 -4.24 -2.37 -3.88
N LEU A 43 -5.19 -1.63 -4.46
CA LEU A 43 -5.01 -0.96 -5.76
C LEU A 43 -3.88 0.08 -5.71
N GLU A 44 -3.82 0.88 -4.64
CA GLU A 44 -2.73 1.85 -4.44
C GLU A 44 -1.35 1.18 -4.42
N ARG A 45 -1.21 0.06 -3.70
CA ARG A 45 0.05 -0.72 -3.66
C ARG A 45 0.39 -1.28 -5.04
N MET A 46 -0.60 -1.76 -5.79
CA MET A 46 -0.37 -2.24 -7.17
C MET A 46 0.11 -1.11 -8.08
N VAL A 47 -0.50 0.08 -7.99
CA VAL A 47 -0.06 1.25 -8.77
C VAL A 47 1.36 1.66 -8.40
N ILE A 48 1.68 1.77 -7.11
CA ILE A 48 3.03 2.11 -6.63
C ILE A 48 4.03 1.08 -7.12
N PHE A 49 3.74 -0.22 -6.94
CA PHE A 49 4.60 -1.31 -7.36
C PHE A 49 4.88 -1.26 -8.85
N ILE A 50 3.84 -1.19 -9.69
CA ILE A 50 3.98 -1.19 -11.15
C ILE A 50 4.80 0.03 -11.62
N VAL A 51 4.49 1.22 -11.12
CA VAL A 51 5.18 2.45 -11.55
C VAL A 51 6.65 2.46 -11.11
N ILE A 52 6.94 2.01 -9.88
CA ILE A 52 8.34 1.92 -9.41
C ILE A 52 9.11 0.88 -10.20
N VAL A 53 8.52 -0.29 -10.46
CA VAL A 53 9.21 -1.37 -11.16
C VAL A 53 9.46 -1.02 -12.63
N LEU A 54 8.49 -0.40 -13.32
CA LEU A 54 8.61 -0.06 -14.74
C LEU A 54 9.43 1.20 -15.00
N SER A 55 9.25 2.24 -14.17
CA SER A 55 9.82 3.57 -14.44
C SER A 55 10.91 3.98 -13.46
N GLY A 56 11.09 3.24 -12.36
CA GLY A 56 12.03 3.59 -11.30
C GLY A 56 11.69 4.88 -10.54
N ASN A 57 10.49 5.44 -10.76
CA ASN A 57 10.10 6.76 -10.28
C ASN A 57 9.35 6.66 -8.95
N PHE A 58 9.98 7.14 -7.88
CA PHE A 58 9.41 7.12 -6.53
C PHE A 58 8.40 8.24 -6.26
N SER A 59 8.28 9.25 -7.14
CA SER A 59 7.34 10.37 -6.97
C SER A 59 5.88 9.92 -6.91
N ILE A 60 5.54 8.76 -7.51
CA ILE A 60 4.18 8.19 -7.45
C ILE A 60 3.70 7.95 -6.01
N VAL A 61 4.63 7.66 -5.10
CA VAL A 61 4.32 7.40 -3.68
C VAL A 61 3.79 8.66 -3.03
N GLY A 62 4.42 9.81 -3.29
CA GLY A 62 3.97 11.11 -2.78
C GLY A 62 2.58 11.49 -3.30
N TRP A 63 2.31 11.24 -4.59
CA TRP A 63 1.00 11.47 -5.19
C TRP A 63 -0.09 10.60 -4.55
N VAL A 64 0.15 9.30 -4.44
CA VAL A 64 -0.82 8.35 -3.87
C VAL A 64 -1.05 8.63 -2.38
N LEU A 65 0.01 8.82 -1.60
CA LEU A 65 -0.09 9.16 -0.18
C LEU A 65 -0.81 10.49 0.02
N GLY A 66 -0.48 11.51 -0.76
CA GLY A 66 -1.11 12.82 -0.70
C GLY A 66 -2.61 12.75 -1.00
N ALA A 67 -3.00 12.13 -2.11
CA ALA A 67 -4.40 11.96 -2.49
C ALA A 67 -5.20 11.23 -1.41
N LYS A 68 -4.64 10.15 -0.85
CA LYS A 68 -5.29 9.36 0.19
C LYS A 68 -5.44 10.14 1.50
N SER A 69 -4.40 10.88 1.89
CA SER A 69 -4.40 11.71 3.10
C SER A 69 -5.49 12.78 2.99
N VAL A 70 -5.48 13.56 1.90
CA VAL A 70 -6.49 14.60 1.65
C VAL A 70 -7.90 14.02 1.66
N ALA A 71 -8.13 12.91 0.96
CA ALA A 71 -9.44 12.28 0.90
C ALA A 71 -9.91 11.78 2.28
N ARG A 72 -8.99 11.27 3.12
CA ARG A 72 -9.33 10.75 4.44
C ARG A 72 -9.56 11.86 5.45
N PHE A 73 -8.70 12.87 5.50
CA PHE A 73 -8.89 14.02 6.39
C PHE A 73 -10.16 14.80 6.02
N ALA A 74 -10.50 14.91 4.73
CA ALA A 74 -11.74 15.57 4.30
C ALA A 74 -13.03 14.80 4.63
N ARG A 75 -12.97 13.47 4.76
CA ARG A 75 -14.14 12.59 5.00
C ARG A 75 -14.20 12.02 6.42
N GLY A 76 -13.17 12.27 7.23
CA GLY A 76 -13.06 11.76 8.58
C GLY A 76 -14.08 12.40 9.51
N LYS A 77 -14.90 11.57 10.18
CA LYS A 77 -15.85 12.05 11.20
C LYS A 77 -15.27 12.04 12.61
N ASN A 78 -14.36 11.10 12.88
CA ASN A 78 -13.69 10.92 14.17
C ASN A 78 -12.18 11.03 13.96
N GLU A 79 -11.53 11.90 14.73
CA GLU A 79 -10.09 12.17 14.65
C GLU A 79 -9.25 10.92 14.93
N SER A 80 -9.58 10.18 16.00
CA SER A 80 -8.91 8.92 16.36
C SER A 80 -8.97 7.85 15.25
N GLU A 81 -10.10 7.73 14.55
CA GLU A 81 -10.22 6.80 13.42
C GLU A 81 -9.40 7.24 12.21
N VAL A 82 -9.23 8.55 12.01
CA VAL A 82 -8.39 9.09 10.92
C VAL A 82 -6.92 8.82 11.22
N GLU A 83 -6.48 9.04 12.45
CA GLU A 83 -5.10 8.78 12.88
C GLU A 83 -4.73 7.30 12.75
N VAL A 84 -5.57 6.38 13.26
CA VAL A 84 -5.31 4.94 13.15
C VAL A 84 -5.27 4.49 11.69
N TYR A 85 -6.16 5.04 10.84
CA TYR A 85 -6.13 4.77 9.40
C TYR A 85 -4.86 5.31 8.73
N PHE A 86 -4.40 6.49 9.14
CA PHE A 86 -3.20 7.11 8.62
C PHE A 86 -1.94 6.31 9.01
N VAL A 87 -1.84 5.89 10.27
CA VAL A 87 -0.79 4.95 10.73
C VAL A 87 -0.82 3.66 9.91
N GLY A 88 -2.00 3.07 9.71
CA GLY A 88 -2.15 1.89 8.86
C GLY A 88 -1.69 2.09 7.42
N THR A 89 -1.94 3.29 6.87
CA THR A 89 -1.46 3.68 5.54
C THR A 89 0.06 3.77 5.49
N LEU A 90 0.71 4.38 6.48
CA LEU A 90 2.16 4.50 6.54
C LEU A 90 2.84 3.13 6.67
N ILE A 91 2.35 2.27 7.56
CA ILE A 91 2.88 0.90 7.71
C ILE A 91 2.70 0.13 6.39
N SER A 92 1.52 0.21 5.78
CA SER A 92 1.26 -0.40 4.47
C SER A 92 2.24 0.10 3.39
N LEU A 93 2.52 1.40 3.37
CA LEU A 93 3.44 1.99 2.39
C LEU A 93 4.87 1.50 2.60
N LEU A 94 5.33 1.36 3.84
CA LEU A 94 6.65 0.80 4.14
C LEU A 94 6.82 -0.60 3.56
N PHE A 95 5.82 -1.48 3.75
CA PHE A 95 5.85 -2.81 3.15
C PHE A 95 5.77 -2.76 1.62
N GLY A 96 4.84 -1.98 1.06
CA GLY A 96 4.68 -1.87 -0.41
C GLY A 96 5.94 -1.34 -1.10
N LEU A 97 6.60 -0.33 -0.51
CA LEU A 97 7.87 0.20 -0.98
C LEU A 97 8.98 -0.84 -0.92
N SER A 98 9.10 -1.55 0.21
CA SER A 98 10.12 -2.60 0.38
C SER A 98 9.99 -3.68 -0.71
N ILE A 99 8.76 -4.09 -1.03
CA ILE A 99 8.47 -5.07 -2.07
C ILE A 99 8.83 -4.53 -3.46
N ALA A 100 8.43 -3.29 -3.78
CA ALA A 100 8.71 -2.68 -5.07
C ALA A 100 10.21 -2.47 -5.32
N ILE A 101 10.95 -2.03 -4.29
CA ILE A 101 12.40 -1.85 -4.34
C ILE A 101 13.10 -3.19 -4.53
N ALA A 102 12.71 -4.21 -3.73
CA ALA A 102 13.29 -5.54 -3.86
C ALA A 102 13.04 -6.15 -5.25
N ALA A 103 11.81 -6.06 -5.75
CA ALA A 103 11.46 -6.53 -7.09
C ALA A 103 12.28 -5.84 -8.18
N ARG A 104 12.41 -4.51 -8.10
CA ARG A 104 13.23 -3.75 -9.05
C ARG A 104 14.70 -4.15 -9.01
N ALA A 105 15.29 -4.29 -7.81
CA ALA A 105 16.67 -4.72 -7.65
C ALA A 105 16.92 -6.14 -8.22
N MET A 106 15.92 -7.02 -8.19
CA MET A 106 15.99 -8.35 -8.82
C MET A 106 15.84 -8.31 -10.35
N MET A 107 15.31 -7.22 -10.92
CA MET A 107 15.18 -7.06 -12.38
C MET A 107 16.40 -6.42 -13.03
N GLU A 108 17.14 -5.62 -12.26
CA GLU A 108 18.39 -4.98 -12.69
C GLU A 108 19.62 -5.91 -12.61
N ASN A 109 19.52 -7.02 -11.85
CA ASN A 109 20.52 -8.11 -11.79
C ASN A 109 20.23 -9.22 -12.81
#